data_AF-Q09FA2-F1
#
_entry.id   AF-Q09FA2-F1
#
_cell.length_a   1.000
_cell.length_b   1.000
_cell.length_c   1.000
_cell.angle_alpha   90.00
_cell.angle_beta   90.00
_cell.angle_gamma   90.00
#
_symmetry.space_group_name_H-M   'P 1'
#
loop_
_entity.id
_entity.type
_entity.pdbx_description
1 polymer ?
#
loop_
_entity_poly.entity_id
_entity_poly.type
_entity_poly.pdbx_seq_one_letter_code
_entity_poly.pdbx_strand_id
1 'polypeptide(L)'
;MVQKKFVFKKNSFYYEGYVWNHSLNIIHEIQLNFLDKNSNAIALRYSKTLNLMISLYRYLTLKKFDFIKIWYWYYLYYLKNIYFKNLINKNNNSTYEKPNIFIFNLKSKQIRLAILTSKNYVYNLTVGKILASLNIKEKSKKKSNKGERLFSEYLENFFKNKNNRFGLKKLIIIKLKYFRKGFKLHDSIFKILNKNFFILNNIYDFKIPNNFNKFKKIRSIKKRIKKKIIKDENLLNF
;
A
#
# COMPACT_ATOMS: atom_id res chain seq x y z
N MET A 1 21.08 -27.09 52.37
CA MET A 1 19.83 -26.33 52.13
C MET A 1 19.45 -25.64 53.44
N VAL A 2 19.69 -24.33 53.58
CA VAL A 2 19.37 -23.60 54.82
C VAL A 2 17.87 -23.30 54.82
N GLN A 3 17.11 -23.99 55.67
CA GLN A 3 15.70 -23.68 55.90
C GLN A 3 15.61 -22.40 56.73
N LYS A 4 15.37 -21.26 56.09
CA LYS A 4 14.93 -20.04 56.79
C LYS A 4 13.42 -20.10 56.99
N LYS A 5 12.97 -20.01 58.25
CA LYS A 5 11.56 -19.78 58.60
C LYS A 5 11.18 -18.35 58.16
N PHE A 6 10.39 -18.22 57.10
CA PHE A 6 9.77 -16.95 56.74
C PHE A 6 8.59 -16.70 57.69
N VAL A 7 8.70 -15.65 58.53
CA VAL A 7 7.70 -15.30 59.56
C VAL A 7 6.48 -14.58 58.96
N PHE A 8 6.58 -14.07 57.73
CA PHE A 8 5.46 -13.41 57.03
C PHE A 8 5.35 -13.91 55.60
N LYS A 9 4.30 -14.66 55.29
CA LYS A 9 3.94 -15.06 53.93
C LYS A 9 3.44 -13.81 53.20
N LYS A 10 4.31 -13.17 52.41
CA LYS A 10 3.89 -12.06 51.55
C LYS A 10 3.43 -12.62 50.20
N ASN A 11 2.44 -11.99 49.58
CA ASN A 11 1.75 -12.51 48.39
C ASN A 11 2.60 -12.62 47.10
N SER A 12 3.91 -12.37 47.12
CA SER A 12 4.77 -12.39 45.94
C SER A 12 6.03 -13.24 46.17
N PHE A 13 6.20 -14.25 45.32
CA PHE A 13 7.41 -15.09 45.29
C PHE A 13 8.69 -14.29 45.01
N TYR A 14 8.59 -13.13 44.32
CA TYR A 14 9.74 -12.23 44.11
C TYR A 14 10.24 -11.57 45.41
N TYR A 15 9.42 -11.50 46.46
CA TYR A 15 9.83 -10.97 47.77
C TYR A 15 10.63 -12.00 48.58
N GLU A 16 10.27 -13.27 48.46
CA GLU A 16 10.94 -14.39 49.16
C GLU A 16 12.23 -14.81 48.45
N GLY A 17 12.32 -14.56 47.14
CA GLY A 17 13.50 -14.82 46.32
C GLY A 17 14.65 -13.85 46.60
N TYR A 18 15.84 -14.39 46.81
CA TYR A 18 17.11 -13.66 46.76
C TYR A 18 17.61 -13.56 45.30
N VAL A 19 18.91 -13.70 45.05
CA VAL A 19 19.47 -13.74 43.69
C VAL A 19 19.23 -15.12 43.08
N TRP A 20 18.57 -15.16 41.92
CA TRP A 20 18.28 -16.38 41.16
C TRP A 20 18.60 -16.18 39.67
N ASN A 21 18.72 -17.29 38.94
CA ASN A 21 18.89 -17.27 37.49
C ASN A 21 17.61 -16.74 36.82
N HIS A 22 17.79 -15.88 35.81
CA HIS A 22 16.68 -15.38 35.00
C HIS A 22 16.35 -16.39 33.91
N SER A 23 15.06 -16.64 33.68
CA SER A 23 14.59 -17.54 32.62
C SER A 23 15.02 -17.08 31.21
N LEU A 24 15.24 -15.78 31.02
CA LEU A 24 15.68 -15.20 29.75
C LEU A 24 17.13 -15.56 29.38
N ASN A 25 17.91 -16.15 30.29
CA ASN A 25 19.29 -16.57 29.99
C ASN A 25 19.36 -17.59 28.83
N ILE A 26 18.29 -18.36 28.63
CA ILE A 26 18.15 -19.34 27.53
C ILE A 26 18.29 -18.67 26.16
N ILE A 27 18.04 -17.36 26.03
CA ILE A 27 18.16 -16.63 24.76
C ILE A 27 19.59 -16.69 24.20
N HIS A 28 20.62 -16.81 25.06
CA HIS A 28 22.01 -16.91 24.62
C HIS A 28 22.33 -18.25 23.93
N GLU A 29 21.54 -19.28 24.18
CA GLU A 29 21.71 -20.62 23.59
C GLU A 29 21.04 -20.74 22.22
N ILE A 30 20.15 -19.80 21.88
CA ILE A 30 19.39 -19.80 20.63
C ILE A 30 20.07 -18.91 19.60
N GLN A 31 20.24 -19.41 18.37
CA GLN A 31 20.64 -18.58 17.24
C GLN A 31 19.48 -17.65 16.82
N LEU A 32 19.51 -16.41 17.29
CA LEU A 32 18.52 -15.40 16.96
C LEU A 32 18.64 -14.97 15.49
N ASN A 33 17.57 -15.19 14.72
CA ASN A 33 17.47 -14.73 13.33
C ASN A 33 16.96 -13.28 13.25
N PHE A 34 17.36 -12.57 12.20
CA PHE A 34 16.83 -11.23 11.91
C PHE A 34 15.34 -11.28 11.58
N LEU A 35 14.57 -10.35 12.15
CA LEU A 35 13.13 -10.25 11.91
C LEU A 35 12.83 -9.61 10.54
N ASP A 36 11.96 -10.24 9.76
CA ASP A 36 11.49 -9.70 8.49
C ASP A 36 10.74 -8.37 8.67
N LYS A 37 10.94 -7.45 7.72
CA LYS A 37 10.22 -6.15 7.70
C LYS A 37 8.70 -6.29 7.56
N ASN A 38 8.23 -7.46 7.14
CA ASN A 38 6.82 -7.76 6.90
C ASN A 38 6.04 -8.17 8.17
N SER A 39 6.73 -8.56 9.25
CA SER A 39 6.13 -9.08 10.49
C SER A 39 5.89 -8.00 11.54
N ASN A 40 4.99 -7.06 11.24
CA ASN A 40 4.72 -5.92 12.11
C ASN A 40 3.95 -6.26 13.41
N ALA A 41 3.07 -7.26 13.39
CA ALA A 41 2.31 -7.69 14.57
C ALA A 41 3.23 -8.15 15.72
N ILE A 42 4.32 -8.83 15.38
CA ILE A 42 5.31 -9.31 16.34
C ILE A 42 6.09 -8.12 16.91
N ALA A 43 6.56 -7.21 16.04
CA ALA A 43 7.22 -5.97 16.44
C ALA A 43 6.38 -5.14 17.45
N LEU A 44 5.09 -4.97 17.17
CA LEU A 44 4.19 -4.25 18.07
C LEU A 44 4.04 -4.94 19.44
N ARG A 45 4.13 -6.27 19.52
CA ARG A 45 4.13 -6.99 20.81
C ARG A 45 5.40 -6.70 21.61
N TYR A 46 6.57 -6.72 20.97
CA TYR A 46 7.83 -6.33 21.62
C TYR A 46 7.77 -4.90 22.17
N SER A 47 7.29 -3.93 21.39
CA SER A 47 7.22 -2.55 21.87
C SER A 47 6.28 -2.39 23.07
N LYS A 48 5.18 -3.14 23.15
CA LYS A 48 4.27 -3.14 24.31
C LYS A 48 4.94 -3.67 25.59
N THR A 49 5.66 -4.79 25.52
CA THR A 49 6.34 -5.36 26.70
C THR A 49 7.53 -4.49 27.13
N LEU A 50 8.33 -4.00 26.18
CA LEU A 50 9.45 -3.11 26.47
C LEU A 50 8.99 -1.77 27.05
N ASN A 51 7.83 -1.26 26.63
CA ASN A 51 7.25 -0.04 27.21
C ASN A 51 7.02 -0.17 28.72
N LEU A 52 6.45 -1.30 29.17
CA LEU A 52 6.20 -1.57 30.59
C LEU A 52 7.52 -1.67 31.37
N MET A 53 8.49 -2.41 30.84
CA MET A 53 9.82 -2.56 31.46
C MET A 53 10.50 -1.20 31.63
N ILE A 54 10.53 -0.40 30.55
CA ILE A 54 11.11 0.94 30.56
C ILE A 54 10.34 1.87 31.52
N SER A 55 9.01 1.84 31.54
CA SER A 55 8.23 2.76 32.36
C SER A 55 8.48 2.57 33.86
N LEU A 56 8.55 1.32 34.32
CA LEU A 56 8.84 1.00 35.71
C LEU A 56 10.25 1.47 36.09
N TYR A 57 11.24 1.15 35.25
CA TYR A 57 12.63 1.55 35.48
C TYR A 57 12.79 3.08 35.55
N ARG A 58 12.16 3.83 34.62
CA ARG A 58 12.19 5.29 34.60
C ARG A 58 11.51 5.92 35.80
N TYR A 59 10.40 5.33 36.27
CA TYR A 59 9.68 5.80 37.44
C TYR A 59 10.55 5.69 38.69
N LEU A 60 11.17 4.52 38.90
CA LEU A 60 12.06 4.26 40.04
C LEU A 60 13.32 5.13 40.02
N THR A 61 13.90 5.37 38.84
CA THR A 61 15.12 6.18 38.66
C THR A 61 14.85 7.69 38.53
N LEU A 62 13.57 8.12 38.65
CA LEU A 62 13.16 9.53 38.52
C LEU A 62 13.64 10.18 37.22
N LYS A 63 13.69 9.42 36.12
CA LYS A 63 14.15 9.86 34.79
C LYS A 63 15.59 10.42 34.78
N LYS A 64 16.43 10.12 35.79
CA LYS A 64 17.84 10.54 35.82
C LYS A 64 18.61 9.94 34.65
N PHE A 65 19.36 10.78 33.94
CA PHE A 65 20.07 10.38 32.72
C PHE A 65 21.26 9.43 33.00
N ASP A 66 21.86 9.48 34.19
CA ASP A 66 23.00 8.63 34.54
C ASP A 66 22.70 7.13 34.43
N PHE A 67 21.46 6.71 34.68
CA PHE A 67 21.01 5.32 34.51
C PHE A 67 20.82 4.93 33.03
N ILE A 68 20.62 5.90 32.14
CA ILE A 68 20.38 5.69 30.69
C ILE A 68 21.71 5.67 29.91
N LYS A 69 22.78 6.28 30.45
CA LYS A 69 24.12 6.32 29.82
C LYS A 69 24.66 4.92 29.50
N ILE A 70 24.23 3.90 30.23
CA ILE A 70 24.62 2.53 29.95
C ILE A 70 24.06 2.10 28.59
N TRP A 71 24.96 1.66 27.70
CA TRP A 71 24.71 1.50 26.27
C TRP A 71 23.46 0.66 25.93
N TYR A 72 23.19 -0.39 26.70
CA TYR A 72 22.08 -1.31 26.43
C TYR A 72 20.71 -0.64 26.60
N TRP A 73 20.56 0.29 27.54
CA TRP A 73 19.30 1.03 27.72
C TRP A 73 19.06 1.93 26.52
N TYR A 74 20.06 2.73 26.14
CA TYR A 74 19.98 3.61 24.97
C TYR A 74 19.67 2.83 23.69
N TYR A 75 20.34 1.70 23.48
CA TYR A 75 20.10 0.79 22.36
C TYR A 75 18.66 0.23 22.35
N LEU A 76 18.13 -0.13 23.51
CA LEU A 76 16.77 -0.65 23.66
C LEU A 76 15.71 0.42 23.37
N TYR A 77 15.93 1.69 23.74
CA TYR A 77 15.05 2.80 23.33
C TYR A 77 14.99 2.96 21.81
N TYR A 78 16.13 2.83 21.13
CA TYR A 78 16.18 2.92 19.67
C TYR A 78 15.41 1.77 19.02
N LEU A 79 15.64 0.53 19.46
CA LEU A 79 14.92 -0.65 18.97
C LEU A 79 13.42 -0.55 19.23
N LYS A 80 13.01 -0.07 20.41
CA LYS A 80 11.61 0.19 20.73
C LYS A 80 10.98 1.11 19.69
N ASN A 81 11.64 2.19 19.29
CA ASN A 81 11.08 3.12 18.30
C ASN A 81 10.88 2.46 16.93
N ILE A 82 11.80 1.60 16.52
CA ILE A 82 11.71 0.83 15.27
C ILE A 82 10.52 -0.14 15.33
N TYR A 83 10.35 -0.87 16.43
CA TYR A 83 9.28 -1.86 16.59
C TYR A 83 7.92 -1.27 16.98
N PHE A 84 7.90 -0.07 17.53
CA PHE A 84 6.68 0.66 17.88
C PHE A 84 6.05 1.34 16.65
N LYS A 85 6.87 1.95 15.79
CA LYS A 85 6.40 2.48 14.51
C LYS A 85 6.18 1.32 13.56
N ASN A 86 5.06 1.32 12.84
CA ASN A 86 4.84 0.27 11.85
C ASN A 86 5.96 0.31 10.79
N LEU A 87 6.60 -0.84 10.56
CA LEU A 87 7.57 -1.02 9.48
C LEU A 87 6.88 -0.99 8.11
N ILE A 88 5.62 -1.42 8.08
CA ILE A 88 4.69 -1.30 6.96
C ILE A 88 3.94 0.05 7.03
N ASN A 89 3.22 0.42 5.98
CA ASN A 89 2.39 1.63 5.99
C ASN A 89 1.47 1.66 7.21
N LYS A 90 1.31 2.85 7.83
CA LYS A 90 0.49 3.08 9.04
C LYS A 90 -0.95 2.52 8.96
N ASN A 91 -1.48 2.35 7.75
CA ASN A 91 -2.83 1.83 7.53
C ASN A 91 -2.97 0.34 7.88
N ASN A 92 -1.85 -0.39 7.98
CA ASN A 92 -1.78 -1.78 8.39
C ASN A 92 -0.97 -1.92 9.68
N ASN A 93 -1.52 -2.68 10.65
CA ASN A 93 -0.87 -2.93 11.95
C ASN A 93 -0.45 -4.40 12.11
N SER A 94 -1.11 -5.32 11.40
CA SER A 94 -0.94 -6.76 11.55
C SER A 94 0.23 -7.30 10.72
N THR A 95 -0.04 -7.80 9.53
CA THR A 95 0.93 -8.38 8.62
C THR A 95 0.99 -7.56 7.34
N TYR A 96 2.12 -7.63 6.65
CA TYR A 96 2.22 -7.06 5.32
C TYR A 96 1.17 -7.69 4.39
N GLU A 97 0.31 -6.87 3.81
CA GLU A 97 -0.53 -7.22 2.68
C GLU A 97 0.00 -6.47 1.47
N LYS A 98 0.35 -7.20 0.41
CA LYS A 98 0.83 -6.60 -0.84
C LYS A 98 -0.24 -5.64 -1.37
N PRO A 99 0.04 -4.34 -1.54
CA PRO A 99 -0.96 -3.39 -2.01
C PRO A 99 -1.35 -3.69 -3.47
N ASN A 100 -2.61 -3.47 -3.81
CA ASN A 100 -3.09 -3.60 -5.19
C ASN A 100 -2.55 -2.43 -6.03
N ILE A 101 -2.26 -2.65 -7.30
CA ILE A 101 -1.78 -1.59 -8.21
C ILE A 101 -2.72 -1.49 -9.40
N PHE A 102 -3.26 -0.30 -9.63
CA PHE A 102 -4.17 -0.01 -10.73
C PHE A 102 -3.44 0.88 -11.73
N ILE A 103 -3.34 0.42 -12.97
CA ILE A 103 -2.56 1.08 -14.02
C ILE A 103 -3.49 1.45 -15.17
N PHE A 104 -3.66 2.75 -15.39
CA PHE A 104 -4.32 3.28 -16.58
C PHE A 104 -3.29 3.60 -17.66
N ASN A 105 -3.59 3.20 -18.91
CA ASN A 105 -2.76 3.54 -20.07
C ASN A 105 -3.45 4.62 -20.90
N LEU A 106 -2.88 5.82 -20.94
CA LEU A 106 -3.46 6.97 -21.63
C LEU A 106 -3.05 7.08 -23.12
N LYS A 107 -2.01 6.35 -23.54
CA LYS A 107 -1.57 6.35 -24.95
C LYS A 107 -2.53 5.58 -25.86
N SER A 108 -3.22 4.56 -25.32
CA SER A 108 -4.24 3.83 -26.08
C SER A 108 -5.47 4.71 -26.32
N LYS A 109 -6.02 4.68 -27.55
CA LYS A 109 -7.25 5.41 -27.86
C LYS A 109 -8.46 4.94 -27.05
N GLN A 110 -8.44 3.66 -26.67
CA GLN A 110 -9.44 3.00 -25.84
C GLN A 110 -8.99 3.01 -24.38
N ILE A 111 -9.95 3.12 -23.43
CA ILE A 111 -9.68 2.99 -22.00
C ILE A 111 -9.22 1.56 -21.69
N ARG A 112 -8.09 1.46 -20.99
CA ARG A 112 -7.48 0.22 -20.51
C ARG A 112 -7.06 0.40 -19.07
N LEU A 113 -7.46 -0.54 -18.23
CA LEU A 113 -7.07 -0.65 -16.83
C LEU A 113 -6.44 -2.02 -16.60
N ALA A 114 -5.20 -2.04 -16.14
CA ALA A 114 -4.56 -3.25 -15.64
C ALA A 114 -4.57 -3.22 -14.11
N ILE A 115 -4.95 -4.32 -13.48
CA ILE A 115 -4.98 -4.45 -12.01
C ILE A 115 -4.03 -5.56 -11.61
N LEU A 116 -3.00 -5.22 -10.84
CA LEU A 116 -2.18 -6.17 -10.10
C LEU A 116 -2.80 -6.33 -8.73
N THR A 117 -3.31 -7.52 -8.43
CA THR A 117 -3.93 -7.77 -7.11
C THR A 117 -2.88 -8.01 -6.02
N SER A 118 -3.31 -8.10 -4.76
CA SER A 118 -2.43 -8.50 -3.65
C SER A 118 -1.91 -9.93 -3.83
N LYS A 119 -2.68 -10.77 -4.54
CA LYS A 119 -2.24 -12.07 -5.06
C LYS A 119 -1.59 -11.94 -6.43
N ASN A 120 -0.98 -13.01 -6.93
CA ASN A 120 -0.29 -13.03 -8.25
C ASN A 120 -1.23 -12.95 -9.48
N TYR A 121 -2.51 -12.61 -9.28
CA TYR A 121 -3.47 -12.50 -10.38
C TYR A 121 -3.48 -11.10 -10.99
N VAL A 122 -3.62 -11.03 -12.31
CA VAL A 122 -3.65 -9.79 -13.09
C VAL A 122 -4.95 -9.68 -13.87
N TYR A 123 -5.66 -8.56 -13.71
CA TYR A 123 -6.82 -8.25 -14.56
C TYR A 123 -6.41 -7.32 -15.70
N ASN A 124 -6.84 -7.66 -16.91
CA ASN A 124 -6.72 -6.82 -18.10
C ASN A 124 -8.12 -6.37 -18.53
N LEU A 125 -8.56 -5.23 -18.00
CA LEU A 125 -9.88 -4.66 -18.26
C LEU A 125 -9.80 -3.63 -19.39
N THR A 126 -10.67 -3.81 -20.39
CA THR A 126 -10.73 -2.89 -21.52
C THR A 126 -12.18 -2.75 -21.99
N VAL A 127 -12.55 -1.57 -22.49
CA VAL A 127 -13.90 -1.30 -23.03
C VAL A 127 -14.32 -2.33 -24.09
N GLY A 128 -13.38 -2.81 -24.92
CA GLY A 128 -13.62 -3.81 -25.95
C GLY A 128 -14.05 -5.18 -25.40
N LYS A 129 -13.56 -5.60 -24.23
CA LYS A 129 -14.05 -6.84 -23.59
C LYS A 129 -15.49 -6.71 -23.12
N ILE A 130 -15.87 -5.53 -22.61
CA ILE A 130 -17.24 -5.23 -22.18
C ILE A 130 -18.17 -5.16 -23.39
N LEU A 131 -17.73 -4.54 -24.48
CA LEU A 131 -18.54 -4.42 -25.69
C LEU A 131 -18.66 -5.75 -26.44
N ALA A 132 -17.65 -6.63 -26.35
CA ALA A 132 -17.67 -7.95 -26.95
C ALA A 132 -18.79 -8.82 -26.37
N SER A 133 -19.01 -8.77 -25.05
CA SER A 133 -20.13 -9.49 -24.43
C SER A 133 -21.51 -8.97 -24.82
N LEU A 134 -21.58 -7.78 -25.42
CA LEU A 134 -22.82 -7.14 -25.89
C LEU A 134 -22.99 -7.21 -27.42
N ASN A 135 -22.09 -7.90 -28.13
CA ASN A 135 -22.09 -8.01 -29.60
C ASN A 135 -22.16 -6.65 -30.34
N ILE A 136 -21.51 -5.61 -29.80
CA ILE A 136 -21.56 -4.25 -30.36
C ILE A 136 -20.50 -4.04 -31.44
N LYS A 137 -20.85 -3.25 -32.48
CA LYS A 137 -19.95 -2.81 -33.57
C LYS A 137 -18.61 -2.27 -33.07
N GLU A 138 -17.54 -2.64 -33.78
CA GLU A 138 -16.15 -2.33 -33.42
C GLU A 138 -15.86 -0.82 -33.24
N LYS A 139 -16.53 0.04 -34.01
CA LYS A 139 -16.34 1.51 -33.99
C LYS A 139 -16.66 2.15 -32.63
N SER A 140 -17.52 1.51 -31.83
CA SER A 140 -17.99 2.03 -30.54
C SER A 140 -16.87 2.17 -29.49
N LYS A 141 -15.86 1.28 -29.51
CA LYS A 141 -14.71 1.33 -28.59
C LYS A 141 -13.79 2.54 -28.79
N LYS A 142 -13.88 3.22 -29.94
CA LYS A 142 -13.01 4.35 -30.34
C LYS A 142 -13.67 5.73 -30.15
N LYS A 143 -15.00 5.82 -30.34
CA LYS A 143 -15.78 7.05 -30.08
C LYS A 143 -16.19 7.18 -28.60
N SER A 144 -16.16 6.07 -27.86
CA SER A 144 -16.30 5.89 -26.40
C SER A 144 -17.39 6.61 -25.59
N ASN A 145 -18.24 7.49 -26.14
CA ASN A 145 -19.27 8.19 -25.35
C ASN A 145 -20.13 7.24 -24.47
N LYS A 146 -20.56 6.09 -25.02
CA LYS A 146 -21.25 5.02 -24.24
C LYS A 146 -20.26 4.09 -23.55
N GLY A 147 -19.11 3.80 -24.18
CA GLY A 147 -18.11 2.87 -23.66
C GLY A 147 -17.47 3.33 -22.34
N GLU A 148 -17.32 4.64 -22.14
CA GLU A 148 -16.86 5.25 -20.88
C GLU A 148 -17.85 4.99 -19.73
N ARG A 149 -19.15 5.15 -19.99
CA ARG A 149 -20.22 4.91 -19.00
C ARG A 149 -20.36 3.43 -18.66
N LEU A 150 -20.38 2.56 -19.68
CA LEU A 150 -20.40 1.11 -19.50
C LEU A 150 -19.16 0.62 -18.73
N PHE A 151 -18.01 1.28 -18.91
CA PHE A 151 -16.82 0.95 -18.14
C PHE A 151 -16.97 1.29 -16.65
N SER A 152 -17.58 2.43 -16.29
CA SER A 152 -17.88 2.73 -14.89
C SER A 152 -18.88 1.77 -14.27
N GLU A 153 -19.96 1.43 -14.97
CA GLU A 153 -20.97 0.46 -14.49
C GLU A 153 -20.36 -0.93 -14.30
N TYR A 154 -19.48 -1.34 -15.22
CA TYR A 154 -18.73 -2.59 -15.09
C TYR A 154 -17.86 -2.60 -13.84
N LEU A 155 -17.17 -1.49 -13.51
CA LEU A 155 -16.36 -1.41 -12.30
C LEU A 155 -17.20 -1.54 -11.02
N GLU A 156 -18.39 -0.94 -10.98
CA GLU A 156 -19.30 -1.10 -9.84
C GLU A 156 -19.66 -2.57 -9.60
N ASN A 157 -20.08 -3.28 -10.65
CA ASN A 157 -20.43 -4.70 -10.55
C ASN A 157 -19.22 -5.58 -10.26
N PHE A 158 -18.05 -5.25 -10.82
CA PHE A 158 -16.81 -5.95 -10.57
C PHE A 158 -16.42 -5.95 -9.08
N PHE A 159 -16.66 -4.84 -8.36
CA PHE A 159 -16.37 -4.77 -6.93
C PHE A 159 -17.48 -5.29 -6.02
N LYS A 160 -18.74 -5.38 -6.50
CA LYS A 160 -19.84 -6.04 -5.76
C LYS A 160 -19.56 -7.51 -5.49
N ASN A 161 -18.80 -8.19 -6.36
CA ASN A 161 -18.44 -9.60 -6.20
C ASN A 161 -17.47 -9.88 -5.03
N LYS A 162 -17.12 -8.88 -4.20
CA LYS A 162 -16.30 -8.99 -2.98
C LYS A 162 -15.10 -9.96 -3.09
N ASN A 163 -14.33 -9.83 -4.16
CA ASN A 163 -13.27 -10.78 -4.47
C ASN A 163 -12.13 -10.77 -3.42
N ASN A 164 -11.83 -11.94 -2.85
CA ASN A 164 -10.77 -12.14 -1.85
C ASN A 164 -9.35 -11.91 -2.39
N ARG A 165 -9.17 -11.76 -3.71
CA ARG A 165 -7.87 -11.45 -4.32
C ARG A 165 -7.38 -10.04 -3.99
N PHE A 166 -8.23 -9.14 -3.51
CA PHE A 166 -7.83 -7.77 -3.15
C PHE A 166 -7.23 -7.61 -1.75
N GLY A 167 -7.27 -8.65 -0.92
CA GLY A 167 -6.87 -8.58 0.50
C GLY A 167 -8.01 -8.19 1.44
N LEU A 168 -7.75 -8.33 2.73
CA LEU A 168 -8.70 -7.96 3.80
C LEU A 168 -8.70 -6.45 3.96
N LYS A 169 -7.51 -5.85 4.08
CA LYS A 169 -7.33 -4.40 4.01
C LYS A 169 -7.07 -4.03 2.56
N LYS A 170 -8.14 -3.65 1.85
CA LYS A 170 -8.13 -3.30 0.42
C LYS A 170 -7.34 -2.01 0.18
N LEU A 171 -6.02 -2.12 0.08
CA LEU A 171 -5.10 -1.03 -0.23
C LEU A 171 -4.87 -0.91 -1.73
N ILE A 172 -4.75 0.31 -2.23
CA ILE A 172 -4.52 0.56 -3.67
C ILE A 172 -3.45 1.64 -3.89
N ILE A 173 -2.65 1.43 -4.94
CA ILE A 173 -1.74 2.38 -5.56
C ILE A 173 -2.29 2.67 -6.96
N ILE A 174 -2.67 3.92 -7.21
CA ILE A 174 -3.19 4.32 -8.53
C ILE A 174 -2.02 4.85 -9.36
N LYS A 175 -1.88 4.34 -10.58
CA LYS A 175 -0.83 4.73 -11.51
C LYS A 175 -1.40 5.13 -12.87
N LEU A 176 -1.12 6.36 -13.31
CA LEU A 176 -1.39 6.83 -14.67
C LEU A 176 -0.10 6.77 -15.50
N LYS A 177 -0.12 6.04 -16.62
CA LYS A 177 0.99 5.97 -17.56
C LYS A 177 0.68 6.73 -18.84
N TYR A 178 1.70 7.43 -19.35
CA TYR A 178 1.68 8.24 -20.56
C TYR A 178 0.80 9.49 -20.44
N PHE A 179 0.90 10.36 -21.43
CA PHE A 179 0.08 11.57 -21.53
C PHE A 179 -0.64 11.63 -22.87
N ARG A 180 -1.86 12.15 -22.84
CA ARG A 180 -2.66 12.48 -24.02
C ARG A 180 -3.50 13.71 -23.68
N LYS A 181 -3.35 14.81 -24.43
CA LYS A 181 -4.17 16.02 -24.25
C LYS A 181 -5.66 15.65 -24.36
N GLY A 182 -6.48 16.18 -23.46
CA GLY A 182 -7.91 15.87 -23.42
C GLY A 182 -8.24 14.46 -22.93
N PHE A 183 -7.37 13.80 -22.16
CA PHE A 183 -7.74 12.53 -21.55
C PHE A 183 -8.89 12.77 -20.56
N LYS A 184 -9.98 12.03 -20.73
CA LYS A 184 -11.15 12.13 -19.85
C LYS A 184 -11.29 10.82 -19.06
N LEU A 185 -10.74 10.80 -17.85
CA LEU A 185 -11.12 9.81 -16.86
C LEU A 185 -12.29 10.41 -16.07
N HIS A 186 -13.45 9.77 -16.15
CA HIS A 186 -14.66 10.27 -15.50
C HIS A 186 -14.56 10.13 -13.98
N ASP A 187 -14.97 11.14 -13.23
CA ASP A 187 -14.88 11.18 -11.76
C ASP A 187 -15.62 10.03 -11.07
N SER A 188 -16.64 9.46 -11.72
CA SER A 188 -17.32 8.25 -11.21
C SER A 188 -16.34 7.11 -10.97
N ILE A 189 -15.32 6.94 -11.80
CA ILE A 189 -14.31 5.89 -11.63
C ILE A 189 -13.58 6.09 -10.30
N PHE A 190 -13.15 7.31 -9.98
CA PHE A 190 -12.47 7.62 -8.73
C PHE A 190 -13.41 7.49 -7.52
N LYS A 191 -14.68 7.90 -7.66
CA LYS A 191 -15.70 7.69 -6.61
C LYS A 191 -15.90 6.21 -6.29
N ILE A 192 -15.94 5.34 -7.31
CA ILE A 192 -16.04 3.89 -7.13
C ILE A 192 -14.80 3.35 -6.40
N LEU A 193 -13.60 3.77 -6.82
CA LEU A 193 -12.36 3.33 -6.17
C LEU A 193 -12.30 3.75 -4.70
N ASN A 194 -12.67 5.01 -4.38
CA ASN A 194 -12.69 5.51 -3.00
C ASN A 194 -13.68 4.78 -2.09
N LYS A 195 -14.81 4.31 -2.62
CA LYS A 195 -15.78 3.52 -1.84
C LYS A 195 -15.25 2.13 -1.49
N ASN A 196 -14.46 1.53 -2.39
CA ASN A 196 -14.09 0.12 -2.30
C ASN A 196 -12.66 -0.12 -1.79
N PHE A 197 -11.78 0.88 -1.86
CA PHE A 197 -10.37 0.78 -1.49
C PHE A 197 -9.91 1.98 -0.66
N PHE A 198 -8.90 1.73 0.16
CA PHE A 198 -8.14 2.79 0.81
C PHE A 198 -6.89 3.10 -0.03
N ILE A 199 -6.84 4.33 -0.57
CA ILE A 199 -5.75 4.77 -1.44
C ILE A 199 -4.51 5.09 -0.60
N LEU A 200 -3.38 4.46 -0.94
CA LEU A 200 -2.08 4.75 -0.34
C LEU A 200 -1.40 5.94 -1.01
N ASN A 201 -1.35 5.91 -2.34
CA ASN A 201 -0.63 6.89 -3.14
C ASN A 201 -1.11 6.90 -4.61
N ASN A 202 -0.78 8.00 -5.28
CA ASN A 202 -1.00 8.22 -6.69
C ASN A 202 0.35 8.43 -7.38
N ILE A 203 0.56 7.76 -8.52
CA ILE A 203 1.80 7.82 -9.30
C ILE A 203 1.44 8.31 -10.72
N TYR A 204 2.10 9.37 -11.16
CA TYR A 204 1.89 9.97 -12.48
C TYR A 204 3.18 9.85 -13.31
N ASP A 205 3.18 8.99 -14.32
CA ASP A 205 4.34 8.77 -15.20
C ASP A 205 4.14 9.45 -16.57
N PHE A 206 4.85 10.56 -16.79
CA PHE A 206 4.94 11.21 -18.09
C PHE A 206 6.11 10.64 -18.90
N LYS A 207 5.87 9.57 -19.64
CA LYS A 207 6.90 8.93 -20.48
C LYS A 207 7.14 9.72 -21.77
N ILE A 208 8.08 10.67 -21.71
CA ILE A 208 8.51 11.52 -22.82
C ILE A 208 9.89 11.04 -23.31
N PRO A 209 10.08 10.74 -24.60
CA PRO A 209 11.40 10.40 -25.14
C PRO A 209 12.27 11.65 -25.31
N ASN A 210 13.60 11.47 -25.32
CA ASN A 210 14.55 12.58 -25.57
C ASN A 210 14.41 13.20 -26.97
N ASN A 211 13.91 12.45 -27.96
CA ASN A 211 13.79 12.92 -29.34
C ASN A 211 12.52 12.37 -30.04
N PHE A 212 11.88 13.20 -30.86
CA PHE A 212 10.69 12.88 -31.65
C PHE A 212 10.97 12.56 -33.13
N ASN A 213 12.22 12.71 -33.60
CA ASN A 213 12.57 12.59 -35.03
C ASN A 213 12.49 11.17 -35.60
N LYS A 214 12.47 10.16 -34.73
CA LYS A 214 12.34 8.73 -35.09
C LYS A 214 10.88 8.27 -35.29
N PHE A 215 9.89 9.13 -35.00
CA PHE A 215 8.48 8.80 -35.26
C PHE A 215 8.12 8.92 -36.75
N LYS A 216 7.00 8.30 -37.13
CA LYS A 216 6.50 8.30 -38.52
C LYS A 216 6.36 9.74 -39.05
N LYS A 217 6.83 9.98 -40.29
CA LYS A 217 6.79 11.28 -40.97
C LYS A 217 5.38 11.66 -41.45
N ILE A 218 5.23 12.90 -41.89
CA ILE A 218 3.99 13.47 -42.44
C ILE A 218 3.51 12.63 -43.64
N ARG A 219 2.20 12.36 -43.69
CA ARG A 219 1.53 11.69 -44.81
C ARG A 219 0.42 12.58 -45.36
N SER A 220 0.27 12.63 -46.68
CA SER A 220 -0.74 13.47 -47.32
C SER A 220 -2.16 12.96 -47.03
N ILE A 221 -3.08 13.89 -46.75
CA ILE A 221 -4.52 13.65 -46.51
C ILE A 221 -5.33 14.79 -47.13
N LYS A 222 -6.62 14.54 -47.45
CA LYS A 222 -7.51 15.52 -48.08
C LYS A 222 -7.62 16.84 -47.28
N LYS A 223 -7.57 17.99 -47.98
CA LYS A 223 -7.64 19.34 -47.37
C LYS A 223 -8.87 19.53 -46.48
N ARG A 224 -10.03 18.99 -46.88
CA ARG A 224 -11.28 19.05 -46.10
C ARG A 224 -11.17 18.39 -44.72
N ILE A 225 -10.34 17.34 -44.57
CA ILE A 225 -10.09 16.67 -43.28
C ILE A 225 -9.16 17.52 -42.43
N LYS A 226 -8.05 18.02 -43.00
CA LYS A 226 -7.09 18.89 -42.29
C LYS A 226 -7.78 20.09 -41.65
N LYS A 227 -8.62 20.81 -42.43
CA LYS A 227 -9.35 22.00 -41.95
C LYS A 227 -10.29 21.68 -40.77
N LYS A 228 -10.89 20.49 -40.73
CA LYS A 228 -11.77 20.07 -39.61
C LYS A 228 -10.95 19.74 -38.36
N ILE A 229 -9.85 18.98 -38.50
CA ILE A 229 -8.98 18.61 -37.37
C ILE A 229 -8.39 19.86 -36.70
N ILE A 230 -7.90 20.83 -37.48
CA ILE A 230 -7.32 22.08 -36.95
C ILE A 230 -8.38 22.90 -36.19
N LYS A 231 -9.63 22.92 -36.66
CA LYS A 231 -10.72 23.57 -35.93
C LYS A 231 -10.99 22.89 -34.59
N ASP A 232 -10.95 21.56 -34.54
CA ASP A 232 -11.15 20.79 -33.30
C ASP A 232 -10.01 21.03 -32.27
N GLU A 233 -8.79 21.33 -32.73
CA GLU A 233 -7.65 21.67 -31.86
C GLU A 233 -7.90 22.97 -31.09
N ASN A 234 -8.40 24.01 -31.77
CA ASN A 234 -8.64 25.33 -31.17
C ASN A 234 -9.94 25.37 -30.34
N LEU A 235 -10.89 24.48 -30.62
CA LEU A 235 -12.12 24.36 -29.82
C LEU A 235 -11.86 23.80 -28.42
N LEU A 236 -10.80 23.00 -28.25
CA LEU A 236 -10.47 22.35 -26.98
C LEU A 236 -9.37 23.10 -26.22
N ASN A 237 -9.78 23.98 -25.32
CA ASN A 237 -8.90 24.59 -24.31
C ASN A 237 -8.81 23.64 -23.10
N PHE A 238 -7.68 22.94 -22.95
CA PHE A 238 -7.40 21.95 -21.91
C PHE A 238 -6.10 22.33 -21.20
#